data_AF-A0A800K346-F1
#
_entry.id   AF-A0A800K346-F1
#
_cell.length_a   1.000
_cell.length_b   1.000
_cell.length_c   1.000
_cell.angle_alpha   90.00
_cell.angle_beta   90.00
_cell.angle_gamma   90.00
#
_symmetry.space_group_name_H-M   'P 1'
#
loop_
_entity.id
_entity.type
_entity.pdbx_description
1 polymer ?
#
loop_
_entity_poly.entity_id
_entity_poly.type
_entity_poly.pdbx_seq_one_letter_code
_entity_poly.pdbx_strand_id
1 'polypeptide(L)'
;MLLRVFALFVIILIHSNCTSQTASIDSLLGLIKISDNDSIIINVQLAISEILIKTDPVGAQEFADYALNISEKINYEHGEIKALKLLR
;
A
#
# COMPACT_ATOMS: atom_id res chain seq x y z
N MET A 1 1.57 -0.61 40.10
CA MET A 1 1.85 -1.84 39.32
C MET A 1 0.94 -1.97 38.10
N LEU A 2 -0.39 -1.89 38.27
CA LEU A 2 -1.39 -1.93 37.18
C LEU A 2 -1.13 -0.95 36.01
N LEU A 3 -0.80 0.32 36.29
CA LEU A 3 -0.53 1.31 35.22
C LEU A 3 0.66 0.92 34.33
N ARG A 4 1.71 0.31 34.90
CA ARG A 4 2.89 -0.11 34.15
C ARG A 4 2.59 -1.33 33.27
N VAL A 5 1.80 -2.26 33.78
CA VAL A 5 1.34 -3.44 33.03
C VAL A 5 0.42 -3.03 31.88
N PHE A 6 -0.49 -2.08 32.13
CA PHE A 6 -1.37 -1.54 31.10
C PHE A 6 -0.59 -0.78 30.01
N ALA A 7 0.39 0.04 30.38
CA ALA A 7 1.25 0.71 29.41
C ALA A 7 2.03 -0.28 28.52
N LEU A 8 2.57 -1.35 29.09
CA LEU A 8 3.24 -2.41 28.32
C LEU A 8 2.28 -3.11 27.35
N PHE A 9 1.04 -3.38 27.78
CA PHE A 9 0.01 -3.97 26.92
C PHE A 9 -0.31 -3.07 25.70
N VAL A 10 -0.45 -1.76 25.91
CA VAL A 10 -0.70 -0.80 24.82
C VAL A 10 0.49 -0.75 23.84
N ILE A 11 1.73 -0.76 24.33
CA ILE A 11 2.92 -0.78 23.47
C ILE A 11 2.96 -2.05 22.60
N ILE A 12 2.65 -3.21 23.19
CA ILE A 12 2.57 -4.48 22.45
C ILE A 12 1.51 -4.42 21.35
N LEU A 13 0.32 -3.88 21.64
CA LEU A 13 -0.74 -3.73 20.64
C LEU A 13 -0.33 -2.82 19.48
N ILE A 14 0.31 -1.69 19.76
CA ILE A 14 0.80 -0.77 18.72
C ILE A 14 1.85 -1.47 17.85
N HIS A 15 2.79 -2.20 18.47
CA HIS A 15 3.83 -2.92 17.75
C HIS A 15 3.26 -3.99 16.82
N SER A 16 2.34 -4.83 17.30
CA SER A 16 1.72 -5.89 16.50
C SER A 16 0.96 -5.35 15.28
N ASN A 17 0.26 -4.23 15.42
CA ASN A 17 -0.43 -3.59 14.29
C ASN A 17 0.56 -3.08 13.24
N CYS A 18 1.66 -2.46 13.69
CA CYS A 18 2.71 -1.97 12.79
C CYS A 18 3.37 -3.11 12.02
N THR A 19 3.74 -4.20 12.70
CA THR A 19 4.34 -5.38 12.04
C THR A 19 3.42 -6.00 11.00
N SER A 20 2.12 -6.11 11.29
CA SER A 20 1.15 -6.66 10.33
C SER A 20 1.00 -5.80 9.08
N GLN A 21 1.06 -4.47 9.21
CA GLN A 21 1.00 -3.55 8.08
C GLN A 21 2.25 -3.66 7.20
N THR A 22 3.45 -3.64 7.80
CA THR A 22 4.71 -3.76 7.05
C THR A 22 4.81 -5.09 6.29
N ALA A 23 4.44 -6.21 6.91
CA ALA A 23 4.47 -7.52 6.26
C ALA A 23 3.57 -7.59 5.00
N SER A 24 2.43 -6.89 5.02
CA SER A 24 1.54 -6.83 3.85
C SER A 24 2.17 -6.06 2.68
N ILE A 25 2.84 -4.94 2.95
CA ILE A 25 3.51 -4.13 1.92
C ILE A 25 4.71 -4.90 1.35
N ASP A 26 5.53 -5.53 2.18
CA ASP A 26 6.70 -6.30 1.72
C ASP A 26 6.28 -7.46 0.80
N SER A 27 5.18 -8.14 1.13
CA SER A 27 4.63 -9.20 0.29
C SER A 27 4.15 -8.66 -1.06
N LEU A 28 3.49 -7.50 -1.08
CA LEU A 28 3.01 -6.86 -2.31
C LEU A 28 4.18 -6.39 -3.18
N LEU A 29 5.22 -5.80 -2.59
CA LEU A 29 6.46 -5.45 -3.29
C LEU A 29 7.18 -6.68 -3.86
N GLY A 30 7.15 -7.80 -3.13
CA GLY A 30 7.65 -9.08 -3.61
C GLY A 30 6.89 -9.55 -4.85
N LEU A 31 5.56 -9.43 -4.85
CA LEU A 31 4.71 -9.82 -5.99
C LEU A 31 5.00 -8.97 -7.25
N ILE A 32 5.22 -7.66 -7.10
CA ILE A 32 5.61 -6.80 -8.23
C ILE A 32 6.93 -7.27 -8.85
N LYS A 33 7.92 -7.64 -8.03
CA LYS A 33 9.25 -8.05 -8.51
C LYS A 33 9.25 -9.34 -9.33
N ILE A 34 8.26 -10.20 -9.14
CA ILE A 34 8.18 -11.52 -9.81
C ILE A 34 7.07 -11.58 -10.87
N SER A 35 6.28 -10.52 -11.02
CA SER A 35 5.17 -10.50 -11.97
C SER A 35 5.59 -9.87 -13.28
N ASP A 36 5.30 -10.56 -14.40
CA ASP A 36 5.46 -10.02 -15.76
C ASP A 36 4.14 -9.48 -16.32
N ASN A 37 3.07 -9.47 -15.53
CA ASN A 37 1.75 -9.03 -15.97
C ASN A 37 1.47 -7.61 -15.49
N ASP A 38 1.43 -6.66 -16.42
CA ASP A 38 1.21 -5.24 -16.13
C ASP A 38 -0.09 -4.98 -15.37
N SER A 39 -1.17 -5.72 -15.64
CA SER A 39 -2.43 -5.56 -14.90
C SER A 39 -2.31 -6.00 -13.44
N ILE A 40 -1.49 -7.02 -13.15
CA ILE A 40 -1.20 -7.43 -11.76
C ILE A 40 -0.36 -6.35 -11.08
N ILE A 41 0.70 -5.88 -11.76
CA ILE A 41 1.56 -4.81 -11.23
C ILE A 41 0.72 -3.58 -10.87
N ILE A 42 -0.13 -3.10 -11.78
CA ILE A 42 -1.02 -1.95 -11.55
C ILE A 42 -1.89 -2.16 -10.31
N ASN A 43 -2.60 -3.29 -10.22
CA ASN A 43 -3.51 -3.55 -9.10
C ASN A 43 -2.78 -3.64 -7.76
N VAL A 44 -1.57 -4.19 -7.76
CA VAL A 44 -0.74 -4.27 -6.55
C VAL A 44 -0.23 -2.89 -6.13
N GLN A 45 0.21 -2.05 -7.07
CA GLN A 45 0.61 -0.66 -6.79
C GLN A 45 -0.54 0.16 -6.20
N LEU A 46 -1.75 0.01 -6.76
CA LEU A 46 -2.95 0.67 -6.23
C LEU A 46 -3.30 0.19 -4.82
N ALA A 47 -3.11 -1.10 -4.52
CA ALA A 47 -3.33 -1.64 -3.19
C ALA A 47 -2.31 -1.09 -2.17
N ILE A 48 -1.03 -0.96 -2.55
CA ILE A 48 -0.01 -0.35 -1.70
C ILE A 48 -0.35 1.13 -1.43
N SER A 49 -0.77 1.86 -2.46
CA SER A 49 -1.22 3.26 -2.32
C SER A 49 -2.38 3.39 -1.32
N GLU A 50 -3.40 2.52 -1.39
CA GLU A 50 -4.51 2.50 -0.45
C GLU A 50 -4.08 2.23 1.00
N ILE A 51 -3.07 1.39 1.21
CA ILE A 51 -2.51 1.11 2.55
C ILE A 51 -1.77 2.34 3.08
N LEU A 52 -0.96 2.97 2.23
CA LEU A 52 -0.08 4.07 2.63
C LEU A 52 -0.80 5.40 2.81
N ILE A 53 -1.98 5.62 2.23
CA ILE A 53 -2.64 6.93 2.18
C ILE A 53 -2.80 7.64 3.54
N LYS A 54 -2.90 6.88 4.64
CA LYS A 54 -3.05 7.43 6.00
C LYS A 54 -1.73 7.60 6.76
N THR A 55 -0.68 6.89 6.37
CA THR A 55 0.59 6.79 7.12
C THR A 55 1.76 7.43 6.38
N ASP A 56 1.75 7.37 5.05
CA ASP A 56 2.72 7.99 4.13
C ASP A 56 2.00 8.46 2.85
N PRO A 57 1.38 9.64 2.86
CA PRO A 57 0.64 10.16 1.71
C PRO A 57 1.53 10.41 0.48
N VAL A 58 2.81 10.74 0.69
CA VAL A 58 3.75 11.00 -0.41
C VAL A 58 4.09 9.70 -1.11
N GLY A 59 4.47 8.66 -0.36
CA GLY A 59 4.68 7.33 -0.93
C GLY A 59 3.41 6.77 -1.59
N ALA A 60 2.23 6.98 -0.96
CA ALA A 60 0.96 6.58 -1.56
C ALA A 60 0.72 7.22 -2.94
N GLN A 61 1.06 8.50 -3.08
CA GLN A 61 0.96 9.22 -4.34
C GLN A 61 1.91 8.64 -5.40
N GLU A 62 3.18 8.38 -5.05
CA GLU A 62 4.16 7.79 -5.98
C GLU A 62 3.67 6.46 -6.56
N PHE A 63 3.07 5.59 -5.73
CA PHE A 63 2.51 4.32 -6.18
C PHE A 63 1.29 4.50 -7.09
N ALA A 64 0.41 5.46 -6.80
CA ALA A 64 -0.74 5.77 -7.64
C ALA A 64 -0.32 6.37 -8.99
N ASP A 65 0.65 7.28 -9.01
CA ASP A 65 1.20 7.88 -10.24
C ASP A 65 1.87 6.82 -11.14
N TYR A 66 2.62 5.88 -10.54
CA TYR A 66 3.21 4.77 -11.28
C TYR A 66 2.14 3.86 -11.88
N ALA A 67 1.10 3.52 -11.12
CA ALA A 67 -0.03 2.73 -11.59
C ALA A 67 -0.79 3.42 -12.74
N LEU A 68 -0.98 4.74 -12.65
CA LEU A 68 -1.60 5.55 -13.70
C LEU A 68 -0.81 5.48 -15.01
N ASN A 69 0.50 5.72 -14.94
CA ASN A 69 1.38 5.73 -16.11
C ASN A 69 1.38 4.38 -16.86
N ILE A 70 1.40 3.25 -16.15
CA ILE A 70 1.31 1.94 -16.80
C ILE A 70 -0.10 1.73 -17.36
N SER A 71 -1.15 2.08 -16.60
CA SER A 71 -2.54 1.93 -17.05
C SER A 71 -2.81 2.67 -18.35
N GLU A 72 -2.33 3.91 -18.48
CA GLU A 72 -2.44 4.71 -19.70
C GLU A 72 -1.69 4.05 -20.88
N LYS A 73 -0.48 3.52 -20.65
CA LYS A 73 0.32 2.87 -21.70
C LYS A 73 -0.34 1.63 -22.29
N ILE A 74 -0.99 0.83 -21.45
CA ILE A 74 -1.61 -0.43 -21.86
C ILE A 74 -3.12 -0.30 -22.14
N ASN A 75 -3.67 0.92 -22.03
CA ASN A 75 -5.11 1.21 -22.11
C ASN A 75 -5.95 0.39 -21.11
N TYR A 76 -5.48 0.28 -19.87
CA TYR A 76 -6.20 -0.40 -18.78
C TYR A 76 -7.07 0.59 -17.99
N GLU A 77 -8.25 0.87 -18.54
CA GLU A 77 -9.21 1.87 -18.04
C GLU A 77 -9.55 1.69 -16.54
N HIS A 78 -9.67 0.45 -16.07
CA HIS A 78 -9.97 0.18 -14.66
C HIS A 78 -8.87 0.69 -13.72
N GLY A 79 -7.60 0.46 -14.08
CA GLY A 79 -6.46 0.91 -13.30
C GLY A 79 -6.31 2.43 -13.31
N GLU A 80 -6.55 3.05 -14.47
CA GLU A 80 -6.53 4.51 -14.66
C GLU A 80 -7.55 5.21 -13.75
N ILE A 81 -8.82 4.79 -13.81
CA ILE A 81 -9.90 5.39 -13.00
C ILE A 81 -9.58 5.26 -11.51
N LYS A 82 -9.09 4.10 -11.08
CA LYS A 82 -8.78 3.85 -9.67
C LYS A 82 -7.57 4.68 -9.22
N ALA A 83 -6.53 4.81 -10.04
CA ALA A 83 -5.38 5.67 -9.76
C ALA A 83 -5.79 7.14 -9.61
N LEU A 84 -6.57 7.67 -10.56
CA LEU A 84 -7.05 9.05 -10.53
C LEU A 84 -7.91 9.35 -9.30
N LYS A 85 -8.64 8.35 -8.79
CA LYS A 85 -9.43 8.49 -7.56
C LYS A 85 -8.55 8.63 -6.31
N LEU A 86 -7.38 7.98 -6.28
CA LEU A 86 -6.45 8.05 -5.14
C LEU A 86 -5.61 9.34 -5.14
N LEU A 87 -5.44 9.96 -6.32
CA LEU A 87 -4.69 11.21 -6.51
C LEU A 87 -5.50 12.49 -6.24
N ARG A 88 -6.82 12.38 -6.02
CA ARG A 88 -7.74 13.51 -5.79
C ARG A 88 -8.23 13.57 -4.36
#